data_AF-A0AAV6FKV3-F1
#
_entry.id   AF-A0AAV6FKV3-F1
#
_cell.length_a   1.000
_cell.length_b   1.000
_cell.length_c   1.000
_cell.angle_alpha   90.00
_cell.angle_beta   90.00
_cell.angle_gamma   90.00
#
_symmetry.space_group_name_H-M   'P 1'
#
loop_
_entity.id
_entity.type
_entity.pdbx_description
1 polymer ?
#
loop_
_entity_poly.entity_id
_entity_poly.type
_entity_poly.pdbx_seq_one_letter_code
_entity_poly.pdbx_strand_id
1 'polypeptide(L)'
;MMDIVWEVLIFSHAYLIVCSSAQPNPYKGHEGWWAYKEAVQGKFIPVPSFWGLVNSAWNLCSVGKRQSPVNVETSHMIFDPYLAPLRLNTDGQMVGGTMYNTGRHISLQLDKEHLVNISGGPMTYSHRLEEIRLHFGSEDGQGSEHLLNGQAFAGERFNLYTTTMNSTQTTQMLLKVQMVW
;
A
#
# COMPACT_ATOMS: atom_id res chain seq x y z
N MET A 1 -13.25 -35.93 6.47
CA MET A 1 -12.18 -36.72 5.82
C MET A 1 -11.98 -36.12 4.44
N MET A 2 -10.96 -35.27 4.34
CA MET A 2 -10.16 -34.92 3.16
C MET A 2 -9.28 -33.76 3.63
N ASP A 3 -8.09 -34.15 4.08
CA ASP A 3 -7.00 -33.26 4.44
C ASP A 3 -6.50 -32.55 3.18
N ILE A 4 -6.38 -31.23 3.25
CA ILE A 4 -5.63 -30.47 2.25
C ILE A 4 -4.69 -29.53 3.01
N VAL A 5 -3.46 -30.02 3.16
CA VAL A 5 -2.31 -29.29 3.67
C VAL A 5 -1.65 -28.60 2.47
N TRP A 6 -1.44 -27.28 2.54
CA TRP A 6 -0.63 -26.56 1.55
C TRP A 6 0.57 -25.95 2.26
N GLU A 7 1.77 -26.45 1.95
CA GLU A 7 3.04 -25.80 2.31
C GLU A 7 3.56 -24.95 1.15
N VAL A 8 4.20 -23.84 1.51
CA VAL A 8 4.74 -22.83 0.58
C VAL A 8 6.17 -23.22 0.21
N LEU A 9 6.41 -23.50 -1.08
CA LEU A 9 7.76 -23.68 -1.63
C LEU A 9 8.15 -22.47 -2.48
N ILE A 10 9.22 -21.79 -2.08
CA ILE A 10 9.76 -20.61 -2.76
C ILE A 10 10.96 -21.05 -3.60
N PHE A 11 10.80 -21.12 -4.93
CA PHE A 11 11.92 -21.20 -5.86
C PHE A 11 12.22 -19.81 -6.44
N SER A 12 13.50 -19.47 -6.41
CA SER A 12 14.10 -18.20 -6.83
C SER A 12 13.64 -17.72 -8.21
N HIS A 13 13.40 -16.40 -8.30
CA HIS A 13 13.21 -15.53 -9.49
C HIS A 13 11.80 -15.06 -9.86
N ALA A 14 10.79 -15.27 -9.02
CA ALA A 14 9.55 -14.49 -9.08
C ALA A 14 9.00 -14.29 -7.67
N TYR A 15 8.76 -13.03 -7.28
CA TYR A 15 8.05 -12.72 -6.03
C TYR A 15 6.57 -13.10 -6.21
N LEU A 16 6.24 -14.37 -5.98
CA LEU A 16 4.85 -14.85 -5.96
C LEU A 16 4.24 -14.57 -4.57
N ILE A 17 3.12 -13.86 -4.54
CA ILE A 17 2.26 -13.74 -3.34
C ILE A 17 1.21 -14.85 -3.47
N VAL A 18 1.21 -15.81 -2.53
CA VAL A 18 0.19 -16.86 -2.46
C VAL A 18 -0.66 -16.62 -1.22
N CYS A 19 -1.94 -16.30 -1.42
CA CYS A 19 -2.92 -16.10 -0.36
C CYS A 19 -3.67 -17.42 -0.09
N SER A 20 -3.59 -17.95 1.13
CA SER A 20 -4.11 -19.29 1.46
C SER A 20 -5.44 -19.31 2.24
N SER A 21 -5.99 -18.17 2.66
CA SER A 21 -7.39 -18.10 3.09
C SER A 21 -7.90 -16.66 3.17
N ALA A 22 -9.13 -16.44 2.70
CA ALA A 22 -9.90 -15.23 2.99
C ALA A 22 -10.99 -15.62 3.99
N GLN A 23 -10.84 -15.25 5.26
CA GLN A 23 -11.96 -15.32 6.18
C GLN A 23 -12.94 -14.19 5.79
N PRO A 24 -14.23 -14.48 5.54
CA PRO A 24 -15.21 -13.43 5.30
C PRO A 24 -15.32 -12.60 6.59
N ASN A 25 -14.67 -11.44 6.61
CA ASN A 25 -14.92 -10.46 7.65
C ASN A 25 -16.33 -9.92 7.40
N PRO A 26 -17.28 -10.02 8.34
CA PRO A 26 -18.59 -9.42 8.18
C PRO A 26 -18.40 -7.95 7.82
N TYR A 27 -19.06 -7.51 6.74
CA TYR A 27 -19.09 -6.13 6.29
C TYR A 27 -19.47 -5.24 7.49
N LYS A 28 -18.47 -4.58 8.09
CA LYS A 28 -18.72 -3.55 9.08
C LYS A 28 -19.31 -2.39 8.30
N GLY A 29 -20.64 -2.25 8.36
CA GLY A 29 -21.36 -1.11 7.79
C GLY A 29 -20.64 0.19 8.17
N HIS A 30 -20.56 1.12 7.21
CA HIS A 30 -19.72 2.32 7.26
C HIS A 30 -19.86 3.13 8.57
N GLU A 31 -19.03 2.82 9.56
CA GLU A 31 -18.61 3.74 10.64
C GLU A 31 -17.41 4.58 10.17
N GLY A 32 -17.38 4.91 8.88
CA GLY A 32 -16.27 5.61 8.25
C GLY A 32 -16.50 7.11 8.20
N TRP A 33 -15.67 7.89 8.90
CA TRP A 33 -15.65 9.35 8.83
C TRP A 33 -15.19 9.93 7.46
N TRP A 34 -14.84 9.07 6.50
CA TRP A 34 -14.36 9.42 5.15
C TRP A 34 -14.57 8.25 4.17
N ALA A 35 -14.66 8.54 2.87
CA ALA A 35 -14.79 7.52 1.80
C ALA A 35 -14.16 7.99 0.47
N TYR A 36 -13.99 7.04 -0.46
CA TYR A 36 -13.53 7.32 -1.84
C TYR A 36 -14.67 7.57 -2.83
N LYS A 37 -15.88 7.09 -2.52
CA LYS A 37 -17.10 7.31 -3.29
C LYS A 37 -18.16 7.91 -2.37
N GLU A 38 -19.06 8.71 -2.95
CA GLU A 38 -20.21 9.25 -2.23
C GLU A 38 -21.03 8.10 -1.62
N ALA A 39 -21.43 8.24 -0.36
CA ALA A 39 -22.17 7.19 0.32
C ALA A 39 -23.65 7.20 -0.06
N VAL A 40 -24.12 6.00 -0.35
CA VAL A 40 -25.51 5.60 -0.59
C VAL A 40 -26.26 5.64 0.75
N GLN A 41 -27.55 6.01 0.76
CA GLN A 41 -28.47 6.06 1.91
C GLN A 41 -28.46 7.35 2.78
N GLY A 42 -28.37 8.54 2.16
CA GLY A 42 -28.81 9.79 2.79
C GLY A 42 -27.92 10.39 3.88
N LYS A 43 -26.75 9.82 4.16
CA LYS A 43 -25.71 10.38 5.05
C LYS A 43 -24.52 10.85 4.20
N PHE A 44 -24.21 12.14 4.23
CA PHE A 44 -23.04 12.68 3.54
C PHE A 44 -21.75 12.14 4.18
N ILE A 45 -20.94 11.44 3.40
CA ILE A 45 -19.59 11.01 3.79
C ILE A 45 -18.61 11.74 2.86
N PRO A 46 -17.61 12.45 3.40
CA PRO A 46 -16.73 13.29 2.60
C PRO A 46 -15.81 12.45 1.71
N VAL A 47 -15.83 12.80 0.43
CA VAL A 47 -14.91 12.30 -0.60
C VAL A 47 -13.59 13.10 -0.58
N PRO A 48 -12.51 12.64 -1.27
CA PRO A 48 -11.19 13.28 -1.18
C PRO A 48 -11.19 14.80 -1.34
N SER A 49 -11.99 15.33 -2.26
CA SER A 49 -12.13 16.78 -2.50
C SER A 49 -12.63 17.58 -1.29
N PHE A 50 -13.22 16.94 -0.28
CA PHE A 50 -13.79 17.59 0.91
C PHE A 50 -13.05 17.24 2.21
N TRP A 51 -12.07 16.32 2.21
CA TRP A 51 -11.41 15.87 3.44
C TRP A 51 -10.80 17.01 4.26
N GLY A 52 -10.19 18.00 3.62
CA GLY A 52 -9.60 19.15 4.32
C GLY A 52 -10.60 20.19 4.84
N LEU A 53 -11.89 20.10 4.46
CA LEU A 53 -12.93 21.07 4.83
C LEU A 53 -13.80 20.58 5.98
N VAL A 54 -13.88 19.27 6.20
CA VAL A 54 -14.81 18.65 7.16
C VAL A 54 -14.23 18.49 8.55
N ASN A 55 -12.91 18.53 8.71
CA ASN A 55 -12.23 18.36 10.00
C ASN A 55 -10.96 19.22 10.04
N SER A 56 -10.83 20.05 11.08
CA SER A 56 -9.65 20.89 11.29
C SER A 56 -8.36 20.09 11.43
N ALA A 57 -8.42 18.86 11.96
CA ALA A 57 -7.28 17.95 12.04
C ALA A 57 -6.78 17.49 10.65
N TRP A 58 -7.60 17.61 9.61
CA TRP A 58 -7.29 17.19 8.23
C TRP A 58 -7.05 18.38 7.28
N ASN A 59 -6.92 19.60 7.81
CA ASN A 59 -6.71 20.80 7.00
C ASN A 59 -5.54 20.65 6.00
N LEU A 60 -4.49 19.90 6.36
CA LEU A 60 -3.36 19.61 5.48
C LEU A 60 -3.74 18.91 4.16
N CYS A 61 -4.87 18.21 4.09
CA CYS A 61 -5.39 17.65 2.83
C CYS A 61 -5.78 18.74 1.82
N SER A 62 -6.09 19.96 2.28
CA SER A 62 -6.46 21.09 1.41
C SER A 62 -5.31 22.09 1.25
N VAL A 63 -4.63 22.45 2.34
CA VAL A 63 -3.60 23.51 2.33
C VAL A 63 -2.15 22.99 2.23
N GLY A 64 -1.95 21.67 2.29
CA GLY A 64 -0.63 21.06 2.24
C GLY A 64 0.04 21.21 0.88
N LYS A 65 1.33 21.54 0.86
CA LYS A 65 2.13 21.74 -0.38
C LYS A 65 2.89 20.50 -0.85
N ARG A 66 2.80 19.40 -0.10
CA ARG A 66 3.53 18.14 -0.31
C ARG A 66 2.60 16.95 -0.09
N GLN A 67 1.42 17.01 -0.70
CA GLN A 67 0.47 15.90 -0.68
C GLN A 67 0.86 14.87 -1.75
N SER A 68 0.57 13.61 -1.46
CA SER A 68 0.55 12.52 -2.42
C SER A 68 -0.92 12.11 -2.65
N PRO A 69 -1.26 11.46 -3.79
CA PRO A 69 -0.36 11.06 -4.88
C PRO A 69 0.07 12.21 -5.80
N VAL A 70 1.05 11.95 -6.68
CA VAL A 70 1.52 12.89 -7.71
C VAL A 70 1.62 12.23 -9.09
N ASN A 71 1.62 13.04 -10.14
CA ASN A 71 2.06 12.62 -11.46
C ASN A 71 3.59 12.68 -11.54
N VAL A 72 4.20 11.54 -11.75
CA VAL A 72 5.65 11.38 -11.84
C VAL A 72 6.07 11.54 -13.30
N GLU A 73 6.58 12.72 -13.64
CA GLU A 73 7.00 13.07 -15.00
C GLU A 73 8.50 12.77 -15.19
N THR A 74 8.82 11.76 -16.01
CA THR A 74 10.20 11.31 -16.19
C THR A 74 11.10 12.36 -16.83
N SER A 75 10.53 13.29 -17.59
CA SER A 75 11.27 14.41 -18.20
C SER A 75 11.76 15.44 -17.18
N HIS A 76 11.12 15.52 -16.01
CA HIS A 76 11.47 16.44 -14.92
C HIS A 76 12.27 15.76 -13.80
N MET A 77 12.60 14.48 -13.95
CA MET A 77 13.42 13.76 -12.98
C MET A 77 14.88 14.16 -13.08
N ILE A 78 15.51 14.26 -11.92
CA ILE A 78 16.96 14.45 -11.80
C ILE A 78 17.55 13.11 -11.38
N PHE A 79 18.49 12.60 -12.17
CA PHE A 79 19.24 11.40 -11.81
C PHE A 79 20.24 11.72 -10.68
N ASP A 80 20.16 10.96 -9.60
CA ASP A 80 21.12 11.04 -8.49
C ASP A 80 22.08 9.84 -8.55
N PRO A 81 23.34 10.02 -8.96
CA PRO A 81 24.33 8.93 -9.02
C PRO A 81 24.77 8.41 -7.65
N TYR A 82 24.49 9.13 -6.56
CA TYR A 82 24.86 8.75 -5.20
C TYR A 82 23.74 8.00 -4.48
N LEU A 83 22.58 7.83 -5.12
CA LEU A 83 21.46 7.11 -4.55
C LEU A 83 21.84 5.63 -4.36
N ALA A 84 21.93 5.20 -3.09
CA ALA A 84 22.20 3.81 -2.76
C ALA A 84 21.05 2.91 -3.25
N PRO A 85 21.31 1.65 -3.66
CA PRO A 85 20.24 0.72 -4.00
C PRO A 85 19.36 0.45 -2.78
N LEU A 86 18.05 0.33 -3.01
CA LEU A 86 17.09 -0.10 -1.99
C LEU A 86 17.34 -1.58 -1.65
N ARG A 87 17.45 -1.89 -0.36
CA ARG A 87 17.74 -3.23 0.16
C ARG A 87 16.57 -3.70 1.02
N LEU A 88 16.09 -4.89 0.74
CA LEU A 88 15.12 -5.59 1.58
C LEU A 88 15.84 -6.76 2.25
N ASN A 89 15.79 -6.81 3.57
CA ASN A 89 16.36 -7.90 4.37
C ASN A 89 15.24 -8.61 5.13
N THR A 90 15.15 -9.92 4.93
CA THR A 90 14.22 -10.82 5.63
C THR A 90 14.95 -11.82 6.53
N ASP A 91 16.26 -11.62 6.75
CA ASP A 91 17.16 -12.52 7.49
C ASP A 91 17.11 -13.98 7.01
N GLY A 92 16.78 -14.18 5.72
CA GLY A 92 16.65 -15.51 5.11
C GLY A 92 15.41 -16.29 5.56
N GLN A 93 14.52 -15.67 6.34
CA GLN A 93 13.29 -16.29 6.82
C GLN A 93 12.13 -16.07 5.86
N MET A 94 11.18 -17.00 5.90
CA MET A 94 9.87 -16.81 5.30
C MET A 94 9.13 -15.69 6.02
N VAL A 95 8.44 -14.85 5.26
CA VAL A 95 7.68 -13.72 5.80
C VAL A 95 6.21 -14.07 5.79
N GLY A 96 5.64 -14.20 6.98
CA GLY A 96 4.20 -14.35 7.20
C GLY A 96 3.50 -13.03 7.48
N GLY A 97 2.18 -13.01 7.26
CA GLY A 97 1.33 -11.89 7.60
C GLY A 97 -0.14 -12.21 7.42
N THR A 98 -0.99 -11.35 7.98
CA THR A 98 -2.45 -11.47 7.88
C THR A 98 -3.01 -10.41 6.94
N MET A 99 -3.88 -10.85 6.01
CA MET A 99 -4.55 -9.96 5.06
C MET A 99 -5.94 -9.56 5.56
N TYR A 100 -6.24 -8.27 5.48
CA TYR A 100 -7.50 -7.67 5.91
C TYR A 100 -8.10 -6.83 4.78
N ASN A 101 -9.40 -7.03 4.53
CA ASN A 101 -10.19 -6.07 3.76
C ASN A 101 -10.73 -5.01 4.72
N THR A 102 -10.27 -3.77 4.55
CA THR A 102 -10.68 -2.63 5.41
C THR A 102 -11.99 -1.97 4.95
N GLY A 103 -12.57 -2.44 3.84
CA GLY A 103 -13.68 -1.78 3.15
C GLY A 103 -13.25 -0.59 2.29
N ARG A 104 -11.96 -0.22 2.29
CA ARG A 104 -11.41 0.89 1.49
C ARG A 104 -10.15 0.53 0.71
N HIS A 105 -9.33 -0.35 1.28
CA HIS A 105 -8.15 -0.95 0.65
C HIS A 105 -7.93 -2.34 1.22
N ILE A 106 -7.10 -3.14 0.55
CA ILE A 106 -6.60 -4.41 1.12
C ILE A 106 -5.30 -4.11 1.84
N SER A 107 -5.19 -4.58 3.07
CA SER A 107 -4.00 -4.44 3.91
C SER A 107 -3.43 -5.81 4.23
N LEU A 108 -2.12 -5.99 4.09
CA LEU A 108 -1.38 -7.15 4.55
C LEU A 108 -0.47 -6.67 5.69
N GLN A 109 -0.81 -7.05 6.92
CA GLN A 109 0.00 -6.76 8.10
C GLN A 109 0.98 -7.91 8.33
N LEU A 110 2.27 -7.59 8.46
CA LEU A 110 3.28 -8.61 8.69
C LEU A 110 3.27 -9.10 10.14
N ASP A 111 3.58 -10.37 10.34
CA ASP A 111 3.70 -10.95 11.67
C ASP A 111 4.87 -10.29 12.41
N LYS A 112 4.67 -9.95 13.69
CA LYS A 112 5.68 -9.22 14.48
C LYS A 112 6.99 -10.02 14.68
N GLU A 113 6.91 -11.34 14.56
CA GLU A 113 8.02 -12.28 14.70
C GLU A 113 8.94 -12.27 13.48
N HIS A 114 8.42 -11.95 12.28
CA HIS A 114 9.18 -11.88 11.04
C HIS A 114 9.63 -10.43 10.78
N LEU A 115 10.89 -10.13 11.09
CA LEU A 115 11.44 -8.79 10.91
C LEU A 115 11.86 -8.58 9.45
N VAL A 116 11.03 -7.86 8.70
CA VAL A 116 11.42 -7.36 7.37
C VAL A 116 11.92 -5.94 7.49
N ASN A 117 13.21 -5.76 7.19
CA ASN A 117 13.86 -4.45 7.22
C ASN A 117 14.14 -3.93 5.82
N ILE A 118 13.97 -2.63 5.64
CA ILE A 118 14.34 -1.93 4.42
C ILE A 118 15.42 -0.89 4.72
N SER A 119 16.40 -0.76 3.84
CA SER A 119 17.49 0.21 3.97
C SER A 119 18.01 0.66 2.60
N GLY A 120 18.86 1.68 2.57
CA GLY A 120 19.37 2.27 1.34
C GLY A 120 18.35 3.19 0.66
N GLY A 121 18.50 3.43 -0.64
CA GLY A 121 17.70 4.44 -1.34
C GLY A 121 17.91 5.83 -0.73
N PRO A 122 16.86 6.67 -0.67
CA PRO A 122 16.92 7.99 -0.04
C PRO A 122 16.84 7.95 1.51
N MET A 123 16.87 6.76 2.12
CA MET A 123 16.59 6.57 3.55
C MET A 123 17.88 6.67 4.37
N THR A 124 17.89 7.50 5.41
CA THR A 124 19.04 7.66 6.31
C THR A 124 19.24 6.47 7.25
N TYR A 125 18.15 5.77 7.60
CA TYR A 125 18.16 4.67 8.55
C TYR A 125 17.56 3.41 7.94
N SER A 126 17.65 2.30 8.68
CA SER A 126 16.87 1.08 8.40
C SER A 126 15.49 1.21 9.01
N HIS A 127 14.45 0.81 8.27
CA HIS A 127 13.07 0.88 8.73
C HIS A 127 12.44 -0.51 8.71
N ARG A 128 11.53 -0.77 9.64
CA ARG A 128 10.80 -2.02 9.67
C ARG A 128 9.54 -1.91 8.81
N LEU A 129 9.33 -2.87 7.92
CA LEU A 129 8.08 -3.02 7.18
C LEU A 129 7.01 -3.54 8.13
N GLU A 130 5.90 -2.82 8.24
CA GLU A 130 4.80 -3.19 9.14
C GLU A 130 3.57 -3.65 8.36
N GLU A 131 3.26 -2.94 7.27
CA GLU A 131 2.03 -3.12 6.53
C GLU A 131 2.27 -2.86 5.05
N ILE A 132 1.63 -3.68 4.23
CA ILE A 132 1.56 -3.51 2.78
C ILE A 132 0.11 -3.22 2.44
N ARG A 133 -0.18 -2.09 1.81
CA ARG A 133 -1.51 -1.73 1.34
C ARG A 133 -1.59 -1.80 -0.17
N LEU A 134 -2.69 -2.32 -0.67
CA LEU A 134 -2.97 -2.44 -2.09
C LEU A 134 -4.13 -1.52 -2.45
N HIS A 135 -3.87 -0.65 -3.41
CA HIS A 135 -4.87 0.18 -4.08
C HIS A 135 -5.00 -0.35 -5.51
N PHE A 136 -6.23 -0.51 -5.97
CA PHE A 136 -6.53 -1.04 -7.29
C PHE A 136 -7.85 -0.46 -7.78
N GLY A 137 -7.99 -0.36 -9.10
CA GLY A 137 -9.23 0.09 -9.71
C GLY A 137 -10.07 -1.09 -10.18
N SER A 138 -11.21 -0.77 -10.78
CA SER A 138 -12.11 -1.76 -11.36
C SER A 138 -11.66 -2.27 -12.74
N GLU A 139 -10.67 -1.61 -13.35
CA GLU A 139 -10.22 -1.85 -14.73
C GLU A 139 -8.70 -1.73 -14.82
N ASP A 140 -8.05 -2.46 -15.71
CA ASP A 140 -6.58 -2.50 -15.79
C ASP A 140 -5.91 -1.15 -16.14
N GLY A 141 -6.68 -0.20 -16.71
CA GLY A 141 -6.21 1.14 -17.04
C GLY A 141 -6.33 2.16 -15.90
N GLN A 142 -6.88 1.78 -14.75
CA GLN A 142 -7.19 2.68 -13.64
C GLN A 142 -6.94 1.96 -12.31
N GLY A 143 -6.31 2.60 -11.33
CA GLY A 143 -6.17 1.98 -10.00
C GLY A 143 -4.99 2.42 -9.16
N SER A 144 -3.85 2.74 -9.80
CA SER A 144 -2.76 3.42 -9.11
C SER A 144 -3.19 4.82 -8.69
N GLU A 145 -2.72 5.26 -7.52
CA GLU A 145 -2.94 6.63 -7.08
C GLU A 145 -1.92 7.55 -7.76
N HIS A 146 -0.64 7.13 -7.83
CA HIS A 146 0.39 7.79 -8.63
C HIS A 146 0.21 7.51 -10.12
N LEU A 147 0.60 8.49 -10.92
CA LEU A 147 0.66 8.39 -12.38
C LEU A 147 2.11 8.43 -12.83
N LEU A 148 2.44 7.77 -13.94
CA LEU A 148 3.73 7.90 -14.61
C LEU A 148 3.50 8.56 -15.97
N ASN A 149 4.04 9.75 -16.18
CA ASN A 149 3.83 10.53 -17.42
C ASN A 149 2.34 10.67 -17.79
N GLY A 150 1.48 10.88 -16.80
CA GLY A 150 0.03 10.99 -16.95
C GLY A 150 -0.72 9.66 -17.11
N GLN A 151 -0.02 8.52 -17.13
CA GLN A 151 -0.62 7.19 -17.26
C GLN A 151 -0.82 6.52 -15.90
N ALA A 152 -2.04 6.02 -15.67
CA ALA A 152 -2.37 5.17 -14.53
C ALA A 152 -2.06 3.70 -14.80
N PHE A 153 -1.90 2.94 -13.72
CA PHE A 153 -1.73 1.48 -13.73
C PHE A 153 -2.92 0.80 -13.04
N ALA A 154 -3.09 -0.51 -13.28
CA ALA A 154 -4.16 -1.32 -12.69
C ALA A 154 -4.19 -1.28 -11.15
N GLY A 155 -3.03 -1.08 -10.52
CA GLY A 155 -2.94 -0.94 -9.07
C GLY A 155 -1.60 -0.37 -8.60
N GLU A 156 -1.56 -0.06 -7.32
CA GLU A 156 -0.37 0.44 -6.63
C GLU A 156 -0.22 -0.23 -5.28
N ARG A 157 1.02 -0.58 -4.95
CA ARG A 157 1.37 -1.13 -3.65
C ARG A 157 2.12 -0.10 -2.83
N PHE A 158 1.54 0.18 -1.67
CA PHE A 158 2.12 1.02 -0.64
C PHE A 158 2.76 0.14 0.42
N ASN A 159 3.98 0.45 0.79
CA ASN A 159 4.62 -0.18 1.93
C ASN A 159 4.77 0.88 3.04
N LEU A 160 4.18 0.60 4.20
CA LEU A 160 4.29 1.45 5.38
C LEU A 160 5.43 0.96 6.26
N TYR A 161 6.33 1.88 6.61
CA TYR A 161 7.48 1.59 7.43
C TYR A 161 7.54 2.47 8.66
N THR A 162 7.97 1.86 9.76
CA THR A 162 8.20 2.56 11.03
C THR A 162 9.68 2.44 11.40
N THR A 163 10.30 3.57 11.74
CA THR A 163 11.66 3.58 12.32
C THR A 163 11.62 3.16 13.78
N THR A 164 12.77 2.73 14.30
CA THR A 164 13.01 2.55 15.73
C THR A 164 12.79 3.85 16.54
N MET A 165 12.76 5.03 15.91
CA MET A 165 12.48 6.33 16.54
C MET A 165 11.02 6.83 16.32
N ASN A 166 10.08 5.96 15.93
CA ASN A 166 8.67 6.29 15.65
C ASN A 166 8.43 7.30 14.50
N SER A 167 9.43 7.62 13.69
CA SER A 167 9.20 8.31 12.41
C SER A 167 8.66 7.30 11.38
N THR A 168 7.60 7.70 10.68
CA THR A 168 6.94 6.90 9.65
C THR A 168 7.47 7.30 8.28
N GLN A 169 7.82 6.32 7.45
CA GLN A 169 8.12 6.53 6.04
C GLN A 169 7.26 5.62 5.17
N THR A 170 7.04 6.03 3.93
CA THR A 170 6.29 5.26 2.95
C THR A 170 7.14 5.15 1.70
N THR A 171 7.31 3.93 1.21
CA THR A 171 7.81 3.71 -0.15
C THR A 171 6.71 3.05 -0.96
N GLN A 172 6.68 3.37 -2.24
CA GLN A 172 5.59 3.00 -3.13
C GLN A 172 6.17 2.32 -4.35
N MET A 173 5.47 1.28 -4.79
CA MET A 173 5.80 0.53 -6.00
C MET A 173 4.56 0.50 -6.87
N LEU A 174 4.68 1.07 -8.07
CA LEU A 174 3.66 0.95 -9.10
C LEU A 174 3.61 -0.50 -9.55
N LEU A 175 2.43 -1.12 -9.46
CA LEU A 175 2.23 -2.49 -9.88
C LEU A 175 1.45 -2.51 -11.18
N LYS A 176 2.03 -3.11 -12.21
CA LYS A 176 1.22 -3.62 -13.31
C LYS A 176 0.60 -4.94 -12.83
N VAL A 177 -0.51 -4.83 -12.11
CA VAL A 177 -1.25 -6.02 -11.67
C VAL A 177 -2.01 -6.56 -12.89
N GLN A 178 -1.64 -7.76 -13.34
CA GLN A 178 -2.50 -8.56 -14.21
C GLN A 178 -3.24 -9.52 -13.29
N MET A 179 -4.43 -9.11 -12.81
CA MET A 179 -5.28 -10.03 -12.06
C MET A 179 -5.87 -11.00 -13.07
N VAL A 180 -5.31 -12.21 -13.12
CA VAL A 180 -5.92 -13.33 -13.84
C VAL A 180 -7.07 -13.81 -12.97
N TRP A 181 -8.31 -13.58 -13.44
CA TRP A 181 -9.52 -14.17 -12.85
C TRP A 181 -9.58 -15.67 -13.10
#